data_AF-A0A0Q6FKN4-F1
#
_entry.id   AF-A0A0Q6FKN4-F1
#
_cell.length_a   1.000
_cell.length_b   1.000
_cell.length_c   1.000
_cell.angle_alpha   90.00
_cell.angle_beta   90.00
_cell.angle_gamma   90.00
#
_symmetry.space_group_name_H-M   'P 1'
#
loop_
_entity.id
_entity.type
_entity.pdbx_description
1 polymer ?
#
loop_
_entity_poly.entity_id
_entity_poly.type
_entity_poly.pdbx_seq_one_letter_code
_entity_poly.pdbx_strand_id
1 'polypeptide(L)'
;MSNSKKSFVIGDHFDAFISQQVTSGRFNNASEVVRAGLRLLERDEARFLELKRLIQEGEDDIAAGRVHEYADGDALLQDIMHGQHDD
;
A
#
# COMPACT_ATOMS: atom_id res chain seq x y z
N MET A 1 3.99 22.08 13.65
CA MET A 1 4.18 20.64 13.94
C MET A 1 5.01 20.50 15.19
N SER A 2 4.57 19.73 16.18
CA SER A 2 5.35 19.47 17.40
C SER A 2 6.51 18.54 17.07
N ASN A 3 7.75 18.96 17.29
CA ASN A 3 8.93 18.14 17.07
C ASN A 3 9.22 17.35 18.35
N SER A 4 8.56 16.21 18.53
CA SER A 4 8.77 15.34 19.70
C SER A 4 9.99 14.44 19.48
N LYS A 5 11.03 14.60 20.31
CA LYS A 5 12.20 13.70 20.30
C LYS A 5 11.84 12.38 20.97
N LYS A 6 12.14 11.27 20.31
CA LYS A 6 12.01 9.90 20.83
C LYS A 6 13.35 9.18 20.66
N SER A 7 13.69 8.32 21.62
CA SER A 7 14.89 7.49 21.58
C SER A 7 14.49 6.02 21.54
N PHE A 8 15.20 5.22 20.77
CA PHE A 8 14.92 3.80 20.54
C PHE A 8 16.23 3.01 20.47
N VAL A 9 16.18 1.74 20.86
CA VAL A 9 17.27 0.78 20.64
C VAL A 9 16.96 0.01 19.35
N ILE A 10 17.87 0.08 18.37
CA ILE A 10 17.64 -0.47 17.02
C ILE A 10 18.55 -1.66 16.66
N GLY A 11 19.57 -1.95 17.47
CA GLY A 11 20.52 -3.04 17.23
C GLY A 11 21.51 -2.77 16.09
N ASP A 12 22.58 -3.56 16.06
CA ASP A 12 23.78 -3.32 15.24
C ASP A 12 23.49 -3.33 13.73
N HIS A 13 22.59 -4.20 13.28
CA HIS A 13 22.22 -4.29 11.86
C HIS A 13 21.62 -2.98 11.33
N PHE A 14 20.65 -2.40 12.05
CA PHE A 14 20.00 -1.17 11.61
C PHE A 14 20.90 0.05 11.83
N ASP A 15 21.76 0.04 12.83
CA ASP A 15 22.77 1.09 13.00
C ASP A 15 23.76 1.14 11.82
N ALA A 16 24.25 -0.02 11.39
CA ALA A 16 25.11 -0.12 10.20
C ALA A 16 24.39 0.31 8.92
N PHE A 17 23.13 -0.10 8.74
CA PHE A 17 22.30 0.34 7.62
C PHE A 17 22.13 1.86 7.60
N ILE A 18 21.73 2.46 8.72
CA ILE A 18 21.54 3.91 8.83
C ILE A 18 22.85 4.65 8.54
N SER A 19 23.96 4.18 9.11
CA SER A 19 25.28 4.76 8.88
C SER A 19 25.65 4.73 7.40
N GLN A 20 25.44 3.62 6.70
CA GLN A 20 25.67 3.52 5.26
C GLN A 20 24.79 4.50 4.45
N GLN A 21 23.51 4.63 4.81
CA GLN A 21 22.60 5.56 4.14
C GLN A 21 23.01 7.04 4.31
N VAL A 22 23.60 7.39 5.46
CA VAL A 22 24.10 8.76 5.71
C VAL A 22 25.46 8.97 5.04
N THR A 23 26.41 8.05 5.20
CA THR A 23 27.76 8.17 4.61
C THR A 23 27.73 8.16 3.08
N SER A 24 26.78 7.45 2.46
CA SER A 24 26.56 7.50 1.00
C SER A 24 25.99 8.84 0.51
N GLY A 25 25.59 9.75 1.40
CA GLY A 25 25.02 11.05 1.06
C GLY A 25 23.54 11.00 0.66
N ARG A 26 22.87 9.85 0.73
CA ARG A 26 21.45 9.73 0.40
C ARG A 26 20.56 10.46 1.41
N PHE A 27 20.98 10.52 2.67
CA PHE A 27 20.30 11.24 3.74
C PHE A 27 21.30 12.05 4.58
N ASN A 28 20.85 13.17 5.14
CA ASN A 28 21.72 14.06 5.90
C ASN A 28 21.92 13.59 7.35
N ASN A 29 21.00 12.79 7.88
CA ASN A 29 21.04 12.33 9.26
C ASN A 29 20.18 11.07 9.47
N ALA A 30 20.44 10.36 10.57
CA ALA A 30 19.72 9.15 10.96
C ALA A 30 18.20 9.36 11.07
N SER A 31 17.76 10.52 11.56
CA SER A 31 16.32 10.79 11.72
C SER A 31 15.59 10.87 10.37
N GLU A 32 16.25 11.30 9.30
CA GLU A 32 15.68 11.26 7.95
C GLU A 32 15.54 9.84 7.42
N VAL A 33 16.52 8.98 7.67
CA VAL A 33 16.47 7.55 7.31
C VAL A 33 15.30 6.88 8.02
N VAL A 34 15.19 7.07 9.34
CA VAL A 34 14.09 6.50 10.14
C VAL A 34 12.73 7.00 9.66
N ARG A 35 12.58 8.32 9.41
CA ARG A 35 11.32 8.87 8.87
C ARG A 35 11.00 8.32 7.48
N ALA A 36 12.00 8.09 6.64
CA ALA A 36 11.79 7.48 5.33
C ALA A 36 11.29 6.03 5.45
N GLY A 37 11.87 5.25 6.37
CA GLY A 37 11.40 3.90 6.69
C GLY A 37 9.98 3.88 7.22
N LEU A 38 9.64 4.78 8.15
CA LEU A 38 8.28 4.89 8.69
C LEU A 38 7.25 5.29 7.63
N ARG A 39 7.59 6.21 6.72
CA ARG A 39 6.72 6.57 5.59
C ARG A 39 6.49 5.40 4.64
N LEU A 40 7.48 4.54 4.45
CA LEU A 40 7.32 3.34 3.62
C LEU A 40 6.37 2.36 4.32
N LEU A 41 6.59 2.11 5.61
CA LEU A 41 5.71 1.25 6.42
C LEU A 41 4.26 1.74 6.40
N GLU A 42 4.03 3.03 6.64
CA GLU A 42 2.69 3.63 6.62
C GLU A 42 1.99 3.43 5.26
N ARG A 43 2.71 3.60 4.15
CA ARG A 43 2.17 3.38 2.80
C ARG A 43 1.81 1.92 2.55
N ASP A 44 2.67 1.01 2.97
CA ASP A 44 2.45 -0.42 2.80
C ASP A 44 1.25 -0.90 3.64
N GLU A 45 1.14 -0.42 4.89
CA GLU A 45 -0.02 -0.67 5.75
C GLU A 45 -1.32 -0.11 5.15
N ALA A 46 -1.30 1.13 4.66
CA ALA A 46 -2.46 1.74 4.02
C ALA A 46 -2.91 0.96 2.77
N ARG A 47 -1.96 0.55 1.91
CA ARG A 47 -2.25 -0.26 0.72
C ARG A 47 -2.83 -1.63 1.10
N PHE A 48 -2.31 -2.24 2.15
CA PHE A 48 -2.80 -3.53 2.62
C PHE A 48 -4.21 -3.46 3.20
N LEU A 49 -4.51 -2.41 3.96
CA LEU A 49 -5.85 -2.17 4.49
C LEU A 49 -6.85 -1.90 3.36
N GLU A 50 -6.48 -1.12 2.35
CA GLU A 50 -7.34 -0.87 1.20
C GLU A 50 -7.59 -2.14 0.39
N LEU A 51 -6.56 -2.96 0.17
CA LEU A 51 -6.73 -4.25 -0.50
C LEU A 51 -7.72 -5.15 0.25
N LYS A 52 -7.60 -5.24 1.59
CA LYS A 52 -8.56 -5.99 2.41
C LYS A 52 -9.98 -5.45 2.28
N ARG A 53 -10.14 -4.13 2.27
CA ARG A 53 -11.44 -3.48 2.10
C ARG A 53 -12.07 -3.83 0.75
N LEU A 54 -11.30 -3.76 -0.33
CA LEU A 54 -11.76 -4.10 -1.69
C LEU A 54 -12.12 -5.58 -1.83
N ILE A 55 -11.37 -6.48 -1.19
CA ILE A 55 -11.72 -7.91 -1.15
C ILE A 55 -13.05 -8.11 -0.43
N GLN A 56 -13.23 -7.49 0.75
CA GLN A 56 -14.47 -7.60 1.49
C GLN A 56 -15.67 -7.04 0.71
N GLU A 57 -15.48 -5.91 0.01
CA GLU A 57 -16.49 -5.33 -0.87
C GLU A 57 -16.91 -6.32 -1.97
N GLY A 58 -15.95 -6.98 -2.62
CA GLY A 58 -16.25 -8.02 -3.61
C GLY A 58 -16.94 -9.26 -3.02
N GLU A 59 -16.57 -9.69 -1.82
CA GLU A 59 -17.26 -10.79 -1.12
C GLU A 59 -18.70 -10.42 -0.77
N ASP A 60 -18.93 -9.17 -0.33
CA ASP A 60 -20.26 -8.64 0.00
C ASP A 60 -21.12 -8.48 -1.27
N ASP A 61 -20.53 -8.09 -2.40
CA ASP A 61 -21.19 -8.05 -3.71
C ASP A 61 -21.63 -9.45 -4.16
N ILE A 62 -20.75 -10.44 -4.04
CA ILE A 62 -21.08 -11.85 -4.34
C ILE A 62 -22.21 -12.34 -3.45
N ALA A 63 -22.12 -12.12 -2.14
CA ALA A 63 -23.15 -12.56 -1.18
C ALA A 63 -24.51 -11.91 -1.44
N ALA A 64 -24.53 -10.67 -1.92
CA ALA A 64 -25.73 -9.93 -2.27
C ALA A 64 -26.23 -10.19 -3.70
N GLY A 65 -25.51 -10.99 -4.49
CA GLY A 65 -25.83 -11.25 -5.89
C GLY A 65 -25.58 -10.07 -6.84
N ARG A 66 -24.79 -9.07 -6.43
CA ARG A 66 -24.32 -7.96 -7.28
C ARG A 66 -23.17 -8.41 -8.17
N VAL A 67 -23.42 -9.45 -8.96
CA VAL A 67 -22.45 -10.07 -9.86
C VAL A 67 -23.01 -10.16 -11.26
N HIS A 68 -22.13 -10.12 -12.25
CA HIS A 68 -22.47 -10.39 -13.64
C HIS A 68 -21.75 -11.65 -14.10
N GLU A 69 -22.49 -12.60 -14.64
CA GLU A 69 -21.95 -13.84 -15.19
C GLU A 69 -21.78 -13.70 -16.70
N TYR A 70 -20.57 -13.95 -17.19
CA TYR A 70 -20.26 -13.97 -18.61
C TYR A 70 -20.04 -15.40 -19.07
N ALA A 71 -20.57 -15.74 -20.24
CA ALA A 71 -20.43 -17.08 -20.82
C ALA A 71 -18.96 -17.42 -21.12
N ASP A 72 -18.17 -16.44 -21.53
CA ASP A 72 -16.74 -16.54 -21.82
C ASP A 72 -16.05 -15.16 -21.73
N GLY A 73 -14.73 -15.15 -21.97
CA GLY A 73 -13.94 -13.93 -21.97
C GLY A 73 -14.23 -12.97 -23.13
N ASP A 74 -14.73 -13.48 -24.27
CA ASP A 74 -15.08 -12.64 -25.42
C ASP A 74 -16.36 -11.85 -25.13
N ALA A 75 -17.35 -12.45 -24.46
CA ALA A 75 -18.55 -11.77 -23.99
C ALA A 75 -18.22 -10.67 -22.97
N LEU A 76 -17.33 -10.93 -22.02
CA LEU A 76 -16.83 -9.92 -21.09
C LEU A 76 -16.11 -8.77 -21.82
N LEU A 77 -15.22 -9.10 -22.77
CA LEU A 77 -14.49 -8.09 -23.53
C LEU A 77 -15.43 -7.23 -24.37
N GLN A 78 -16.44 -7.82 -25.00
CA GLN A 78 -17.45 -7.09 -25.77
C GLN A 78 -18.24 -6.12 -24.87
N ASP A 79 -18.65 -6.55 -23.67
CA ASP A 79 -19.35 -5.68 -22.72
C ASP A 79 -18.51 -4.45 -22.33
N ILE A 80 -17.25 -4.67 -21.94
CA ILE A 80 -16.31 -3.59 -21.57
C ILE A 80 -16.09 -2.61 -22.73
N MET A 81 -15.98 -3.12 -23.96
CA MET A 81 -15.69 -2.32 -25.15
C MET A 81 -16.90 -1.53 -25.67
N HIS A 82 -18.12 -1.99 -25.40
CA HIS A 82 -19.35 -1.34 -25.85
C HIS A 82 -20.00 -0.45 -24.78
N GLY A 83 -19.49 -0.48 -23.54
CA GLY A 83 -19.75 0.54 -22.53
C GLY A 83 -21.21 0.68 -22.11
N GLN A 84 -22.02 -0.38 -22.24
CA GLN A 84 -23.39 -0.38 -21.73
C GLN A 84 -23.41 -0.67 -20.22
N HIS A 85 -22.80 0.21 -19.44
CA HIS A 85 -23.14 0.37 -18.03
C HIS A 85 -24.06 1.60 -17.93
N ASP A 86 -25.31 1.43 -18.36
CA ASP A 86 -26.41 2.26 -17.88
C ASP A 86 -26.92 1.58 -16.59
N ASP A 87 -26.39 2.01 -15.44
CA ASP A 87 -27.03 1.94 -14.10
C ASP A 87 -26.19 2.71 -13.07
#